data_AF-A0A6V7I3J0-F1
#
_entry.id   AF-A0A6V7I3J0-F1
#
_cell.length_a   1.000
_cell.length_b   1.000
_cell.length_c   1.000
_cell.angle_alpha   90.00
_cell.angle_beta   90.00
_cell.angle_gamma   90.00
#
_symmetry.space_group_name_H-M   'P 1'
#
loop_
_entity.id
_entity.type
_entity.pdbx_description
1 polymer ?
#
loop_
_entity_poly.entity_id
_entity_poly.type
_entity_poly.pdbx_seq_one_letter_code
_entity_poly.pdbx_strand_id
1 'polypeptide(L)'
;NFQTPANSTHGPQCLLTKTQTGSSCRDFKFPSLGNVLPHRTKTAKIYLSAYSTPQLITSFNISFPKVSFLRLYTRYQDLNDQTASYCRRVSFYRIHESPKLPSFYVHCPFTSDVSFEGKAYQLEYLIRWANYEYSRRLLFNVPYHYDIDINNRNVTNFVPFVYADVSSASVLSLNIQPLPQQFNVTDYRLWVFNNESTTVQVIDLKAQNSEEQIAYNVTVVSGQYTFRIAAMHPACGAYGCRNGTLPAINASEPPRRLLIMIISFVWIPPVLLFAIYSGLNWYRRRIVHKTVKRRPKCLLVYEPYYDSHIRVVQYLSEYLNSCFIDCMIDTLDIPMTQSK
;
A
#
# COMPACT_ATOMS: atom_id res chain seq x y z
N ASN A 1 8.20 -34.82 -17.33
CA ASN A 1 9.15 -35.93 -17.19
C ASN A 1 10.41 -35.46 -16.49
N PHE A 2 10.77 -36.16 -15.42
CA PHE A 2 11.85 -35.82 -14.50
C PHE A 2 13.19 -36.33 -15.05
N GLN A 3 14.22 -35.49 -15.02
CA GLN A 3 15.61 -35.94 -14.97
C GLN A 3 16.30 -35.23 -13.80
N THR A 4 16.75 -36.01 -12.83
CA THR A 4 17.85 -35.66 -11.93
C THR A 4 19.14 -35.55 -12.76
N PRO A 5 19.99 -34.53 -12.57
CA PRO A 5 21.28 -34.50 -13.24
C PRO A 5 22.31 -35.28 -12.42
N ALA A 6 22.78 -36.39 -13.01
CA ALA A 6 24.13 -36.88 -12.77
C ALA A 6 25.11 -35.96 -13.50
N ASN A 7 26.13 -35.53 -12.75
CA ASN A 7 27.43 -34.95 -13.12
C ASN A 7 27.67 -34.21 -14.46
N SER A 8 28.24 -33.02 -14.29
CA SER A 8 28.97 -32.17 -15.23
C SER A 8 28.16 -31.44 -16.31
N THR A 9 27.79 -30.19 -16.02
CA THR A 9 27.50 -29.18 -17.05
C THR A 9 27.93 -27.81 -16.53
N HIS A 10 28.93 -27.19 -17.18
CA HIS A 10 29.25 -25.78 -17.00
C HIS A 10 28.15 -24.95 -17.66
N GLY A 11 27.22 -24.43 -16.86
CA GLY A 11 26.12 -23.60 -17.34
C GLY A 11 25.09 -23.28 -16.24
N PRO A 12 24.15 -22.35 -16.51
CA PRO A 12 23.09 -22.01 -15.56
C PRO A 12 22.19 -23.23 -15.32
N GLN A 13 21.96 -23.56 -14.05
CA GLN A 13 21.12 -24.69 -13.64
C GLN A 13 19.81 -24.19 -13.05
N CYS A 14 18.70 -24.83 -13.41
CA CYS A 14 17.36 -24.51 -12.90
C CYS A 14 16.78 -25.74 -12.19
N LEU A 15 16.49 -25.60 -10.89
CA LEU A 15 15.80 -26.61 -10.10
C LEU A 15 14.32 -26.22 -9.97
N LEU A 16 13.45 -27.00 -10.62
CA LEU A 16 12.01 -26.84 -10.58
C LEU A 16 11.39 -27.86 -9.62
N THR A 17 10.68 -27.40 -8.59
CA THR A 17 9.96 -28.32 -7.70
C THR A 17 8.66 -28.80 -8.33
N LYS A 18 8.17 -29.97 -7.88
CA LYS A 18 6.79 -30.41 -8.13
C LYS A 18 5.81 -29.35 -7.64
N THR A 19 4.66 -29.26 -8.31
CA THR A 19 3.53 -28.46 -7.84
C THR A 19 3.11 -28.96 -6.47
N GLN A 20 2.94 -28.03 -5.53
CA GLN A 20 2.48 -28.31 -4.18
C GLN A 20 1.03 -27.82 -4.03
N THR A 21 0.20 -28.63 -3.37
CA THR A 21 -1.18 -28.32 -2.99
C THR A 21 -1.33 -28.40 -1.48
N GLY A 22 -2.41 -27.83 -0.94
CA GLY A 22 -2.75 -27.90 0.49
C GLY A 22 -2.38 -26.65 1.29
N SER A 23 -2.49 -26.77 2.63
CA SER A 23 -2.38 -25.65 3.57
C SER A 23 -1.05 -24.91 3.49
N SER A 24 0.07 -25.62 3.30
CA SER A 24 1.40 -25.00 3.19
C SER A 24 1.53 -24.02 2.01
N CYS A 25 0.79 -24.24 0.92
CA CYS A 25 0.72 -23.33 -0.23
C CYS A 25 -0.22 -22.16 0.05
N ARG A 26 -1.39 -22.44 0.63
CA ARG A 26 -2.41 -21.44 0.95
C ARG A 26 -1.93 -20.46 2.02
N ASP A 27 -1.25 -20.95 3.03
CA ASP A 27 -0.87 -20.17 4.21
C ASP A 27 0.46 -19.40 4.01
N PHE A 28 1.12 -19.61 2.86
CA PHE A 28 2.31 -18.84 2.49
C PHE A 28 1.95 -17.36 2.34
N LYS A 29 2.68 -16.50 3.07
CA LYS A 29 2.54 -15.04 2.98
C LYS A 29 3.59 -14.49 2.02
N PHE A 30 3.18 -13.54 1.18
CA PHE A 30 4.06 -12.80 0.29
C PHE A 30 4.50 -11.50 0.99
N PRO A 31 5.70 -11.44 1.60
CA PRO A 31 6.06 -10.39 2.56
C PRO A 31 6.37 -9.03 1.92
N SER A 32 6.13 -8.83 0.62
CA SER A 32 6.45 -7.59 -0.09
C SER A 32 5.45 -7.26 -1.20
N LEU A 33 4.18 -7.59 -0.99
CA LEU A 33 3.14 -7.37 -2.00
C LEU A 33 2.86 -5.88 -2.17
N GLY A 34 3.09 -5.35 -3.37
CA GLY A 34 2.86 -3.93 -3.66
C GLY A 34 3.93 -2.98 -3.17
N ASN A 35 5.03 -3.49 -2.60
CA ASN A 35 6.15 -2.64 -2.19
C ASN A 35 6.81 -1.95 -3.40
N VAL A 36 7.03 -0.64 -3.28
CA VAL A 36 7.82 0.12 -4.25
C VAL A 36 9.28 -0.31 -4.09
N LEU A 37 9.82 -0.90 -5.16
CA LEU A 37 11.21 -1.31 -5.21
C LEU A 37 12.16 -0.09 -5.13
N PRO A 38 13.37 -0.25 -4.56
CA PRO A 38 14.35 0.84 -4.51
C PRO A 38 14.66 1.41 -5.89
N HIS A 39 14.80 2.73 -5.97
CA HIS A 39 15.13 3.45 -7.20
C HIS A 39 16.36 2.81 -7.86
N ARG A 40 16.27 2.45 -9.16
CA ARG A 40 17.30 1.79 -10.00
C ARG A 40 17.31 0.25 -10.01
N THR A 41 16.45 -0.44 -9.26
CA THR A 41 16.31 -1.90 -9.43
C THR A 41 15.47 -2.23 -10.66
N LYS A 42 16.01 -3.01 -11.59
CA LYS A 42 15.25 -3.50 -12.75
C LYS A 42 14.31 -4.61 -12.29
N THR A 43 13.01 -4.40 -12.41
CA THR A 43 12.02 -5.46 -12.25
C THR A 43 12.16 -6.48 -13.38
N ALA A 44 12.03 -7.76 -13.05
CA ALA A 44 11.86 -8.77 -14.09
C ALA A 44 10.53 -8.51 -14.78
N LYS A 45 10.57 -8.39 -16.11
CA LYS A 45 9.36 -8.38 -16.92
C LYS A 45 8.75 -9.78 -16.87
N ILE A 46 7.43 -9.85 -16.77
CA ILE A 46 6.65 -11.08 -16.80
C ILE A 46 5.60 -10.95 -17.88
N TYR A 47 5.43 -12.01 -18.67
CA TYR A 47 4.30 -12.12 -19.58
C TYR A 47 3.54 -13.41 -19.29
N LEU A 48 2.24 -13.28 -19.09
CA LEU A 48 1.33 -14.41 -19.00
C LEU A 48 0.59 -14.53 -20.33
N SER A 49 0.70 -15.69 -20.98
CA SER A 49 0.00 -15.95 -22.24
C SER A 49 -0.85 -17.21 -22.13
N ALA A 50 -2.08 -17.16 -22.67
CA ALA A 50 -2.98 -18.29 -22.79
C ALA A 50 -2.92 -18.86 -24.22
N TYR A 51 -3.00 -20.19 -24.34
CA TYR A 51 -3.06 -20.90 -25.61
C TYR A 51 -3.83 -22.21 -25.47
N SER A 52 -4.43 -22.69 -26.56
CA SER A 52 -5.08 -24.01 -26.62
C SER A 52 -4.05 -25.09 -26.91
N THR A 53 -4.07 -26.20 -26.16
CA THR A 53 -3.23 -27.36 -26.44
C THR A 53 -3.83 -28.24 -27.55
N PRO A 54 -3.05 -29.15 -28.16
CA PRO A 54 -3.59 -30.12 -29.12
C PRO A 54 -4.73 -31.00 -28.56
N GLN A 55 -4.80 -31.14 -27.23
CA GLN A 55 -5.84 -31.87 -26.52
C GLN A 55 -7.11 -31.02 -26.29
N LEU A 56 -7.20 -29.82 -26.87
CA LEU A 56 -8.33 -28.89 -26.71
C LEU A 56 -8.55 -28.50 -25.24
N ILE A 57 -7.46 -28.14 -24.57
CA ILE A 57 -7.46 -27.69 -23.17
C ILE A 57 -6.68 -26.39 -23.10
N THR A 58 -7.24 -25.37 -22.44
CA THR A 58 -6.54 -24.10 -22.17
C THR A 58 -5.29 -24.34 -21.34
N SER A 59 -4.18 -23.75 -21.76
CA SER A 59 -2.94 -23.74 -21.01
C SER A 59 -2.36 -22.35 -20.95
N PHE A 60 -1.56 -22.11 -19.92
CA PHE A 60 -0.83 -20.86 -19.80
C PHE A 60 0.66 -21.09 -19.76
N ASN A 61 1.36 -20.09 -20.27
CA ASN A 61 2.79 -19.96 -20.19
C ASN A 61 3.10 -18.66 -19.44
N ILE A 62 3.72 -18.78 -18.26
CA ILE A 62 4.39 -17.64 -17.63
C ILE A 62 5.79 -17.57 -18.21
N SER A 63 6.11 -16.47 -18.87
CA SER A 63 7.44 -16.21 -19.39
C SER A 63 8.15 -15.08 -18.65
N PHE A 64 9.44 -15.28 -18.39
CA PHE A 64 10.36 -14.30 -17.84
C PHE A 64 11.49 -14.08 -18.83
N PRO A 65 11.42 -13.05 -19.69
CA PRO A 65 12.54 -12.69 -20.56
C PRO A 65 13.72 -12.22 -19.70
N LYS A 66 14.90 -12.79 -19.93
CA LYS A 66 16.16 -12.43 -19.26
C LYS A 66 16.06 -12.57 -17.73
N VAL A 67 16.01 -13.80 -17.24
CA VAL A 67 15.94 -14.11 -15.81
C VAL A 67 17.12 -13.49 -15.06
N SER A 68 16.82 -12.55 -14.18
CA SER A 68 17.79 -11.87 -13.31
C SER A 68 17.51 -12.13 -11.83
N PHE A 69 16.90 -13.27 -11.50
CA PHE A 69 16.50 -13.64 -10.13
C PHE A 69 16.95 -15.04 -9.75
N LEU A 70 17.17 -15.30 -8.44
CA LEU A 70 17.72 -16.57 -7.93
C LEU A 70 16.59 -17.51 -7.56
N ARG A 71 15.47 -16.97 -7.06
CA ARG A 71 14.33 -17.75 -6.65
C ARG A 71 13.04 -17.11 -7.14
N LEU A 72 12.14 -17.96 -7.60
CA LEU A 72 10.78 -17.62 -7.95
C LEU A 72 9.84 -18.54 -7.17
N TYR A 73 8.86 -17.93 -6.52
CA TYR A 73 7.72 -18.63 -5.95
C TYR A 73 6.48 -18.14 -6.66
N THR A 74 5.63 -19.05 -7.11
CA THR A 74 4.35 -18.71 -7.75
C THR A 74 3.23 -19.43 -7.02
N ARG A 75 2.09 -18.76 -6.83
CA ARG A 75 0.85 -19.33 -6.33
C ARG A 75 -0.29 -18.97 -7.27
N TYR A 76 -1.00 -19.96 -7.76
CA TYR A 76 -2.29 -19.80 -8.41
C TYR A 76 -3.39 -20.11 -7.39
N GLN A 77 -4.36 -19.22 -7.26
CA GLN A 77 -5.49 -19.37 -6.35
C GLN A 77 -6.78 -19.04 -7.09
N ASP A 78 -7.80 -19.90 -6.97
CA ASP A 78 -9.14 -19.62 -7.47
C ASP A 78 -9.77 -18.51 -6.60
N LEU A 79 -10.37 -17.49 -7.24
CA LEU A 79 -11.01 -16.39 -6.53
C LEU A 79 -12.31 -16.81 -5.84
N ASN A 80 -12.99 -17.83 -6.35
CA ASN A 80 -14.25 -18.35 -5.81
C ASN A 80 -14.01 -19.46 -4.78
N ASP A 81 -12.93 -20.23 -4.94
CA ASP A 81 -12.52 -21.28 -4.00
C ASP A 81 -11.10 -21.06 -3.47
N GLN A 82 -11.01 -20.39 -2.33
CA GLN A 82 -9.73 -20.12 -1.69
C GLN A 82 -8.99 -21.38 -1.23
N THR A 83 -9.63 -22.54 -1.18
CA THR A 83 -8.98 -23.81 -0.83
C THR A 83 -8.17 -24.38 -2.00
N ALA A 84 -8.54 -24.04 -3.24
CA ALA A 84 -7.82 -24.43 -4.45
C ALA A 84 -6.61 -23.53 -4.69
N SER A 85 -5.48 -23.88 -4.06
CA SER A 85 -4.20 -23.17 -4.22
C SER A 85 -3.10 -24.10 -4.75
N TYR A 86 -2.40 -23.66 -5.80
CA TYR A 86 -1.33 -24.39 -6.45
C TYR A 86 -0.04 -23.59 -6.43
N CYS A 87 0.97 -24.10 -5.73
CA CYS A 87 2.24 -23.41 -5.56
C CYS A 87 3.38 -24.10 -6.29
N ARG A 88 4.34 -23.31 -6.75
CA ARG A 88 5.57 -23.81 -7.36
C ARG A 88 6.75 -22.97 -6.92
N ARG A 89 7.88 -23.64 -6.71
CA ARG A 89 9.16 -23.01 -6.39
C ARG A 89 10.17 -23.34 -7.48
N VAL A 90 10.91 -22.32 -7.88
CA VAL A 90 12.00 -22.42 -8.83
C VAL A 90 13.22 -21.78 -8.21
N SER A 91 14.34 -22.50 -8.26
CA SER A 91 15.64 -21.99 -7.83
C SER A 91 16.62 -22.05 -8.99
N PHE A 92 17.31 -20.96 -9.24
CA PHE A 92 18.33 -20.85 -10.27
C PHE A 92 19.70 -20.77 -9.62
N TYR A 93 20.65 -21.48 -10.22
CA TYR A 93 22.04 -21.53 -9.79
C TYR A 93 22.94 -21.13 -10.97
N ARG A 94 24.06 -20.45 -10.66
CA ARG A 94 25.08 -20.06 -11.65
C ARG A 94 24.58 -19.16 -12.80
N ILE A 95 23.54 -18.35 -12.58
CA ILE A 95 23.04 -17.41 -13.61
C ILE A 95 24.13 -16.41 -14.02
N HIS A 96 24.96 -15.97 -13.07
CA HIS A 96 26.01 -14.99 -13.29
C HIS A 96 27.18 -15.48 -14.16
N GLU A 97 27.32 -16.79 -14.30
CA GLU A 97 28.40 -17.41 -15.08
C GLU A 97 28.07 -17.48 -16.58
N SER A 98 26.81 -17.18 -16.96
CA SER A 98 26.38 -17.18 -18.35
C SER A 98 26.45 -15.77 -18.96
N PRO A 99 27.09 -15.60 -20.13
CA PRO A 99 27.10 -14.31 -20.83
C PRO A 99 25.72 -13.90 -21.36
N LYS A 100 24.77 -14.85 -21.48
CA LYS A 100 23.40 -14.59 -21.91
C LYS A 100 22.41 -15.04 -20.83
N LEU A 101 21.55 -14.12 -20.40
CA LEU A 101 20.49 -14.41 -19.44
C LEU A 101 19.44 -15.35 -20.08
N PRO A 102 19.10 -16.47 -19.44
CA PRO A 102 18.12 -17.40 -20.00
C PRO A 102 16.70 -16.82 -19.95
N SER A 103 15.86 -17.21 -20.91
CA SER A 103 14.41 -17.03 -20.81
C SER A 103 13.83 -18.25 -20.09
N PHE A 104 12.94 -18.00 -19.13
CA PHE A 104 12.30 -19.07 -18.37
C PHE A 104 10.80 -19.09 -18.63
N TYR A 105 10.27 -20.30 -18.80
CA TYR A 105 8.89 -20.57 -19.15
C TYR A 105 8.31 -21.60 -18.18
N VAL A 106 7.15 -21.30 -17.61
CA VAL A 106 6.41 -22.23 -16.75
C VAL A 106 5.06 -22.51 -17.37
N HIS A 107 4.88 -23.76 -17.77
CA HIS A 107 3.57 -24.29 -18.12
C HIS A 107 2.74 -24.56 -16.86
N CYS A 108 1.47 -24.18 -16.95
CA CYS A 108 0.53 -24.16 -15.83
C CYS A 108 0.41 -25.47 -15.04
N PRO A 109 0.05 -25.39 -13.74
CA PRO A 109 -0.07 -26.56 -12.87
C PRO A 109 -1.46 -27.22 -12.87
N PHE A 110 -2.45 -26.68 -13.58
CA PHE A 110 -3.82 -27.18 -13.56
C PHE A 110 -3.85 -28.61 -14.12
N THR A 111 -4.07 -29.59 -13.24
CA THR A 111 -4.23 -31.00 -13.61
C THR A 111 -5.57 -31.20 -14.30
N SER A 112 -5.65 -32.24 -15.13
CA SER A 112 -6.74 -32.61 -16.04
C SER A 112 -8.14 -32.80 -15.41
N ASP A 113 -8.27 -32.76 -14.09
CA ASP A 113 -9.42 -33.33 -13.38
C ASP A 113 -10.41 -32.28 -12.83
N VAL A 114 -10.13 -30.98 -12.98
CA VAL A 114 -11.04 -29.89 -12.55
C VAL A 114 -11.29 -28.95 -13.72
N SER A 115 -12.54 -28.61 -14.03
CA SER A 115 -12.87 -27.58 -15.01
C SER A 115 -12.40 -26.21 -14.50
N PHE A 116 -11.17 -25.83 -14.87
CA PHE A 116 -10.57 -24.54 -14.54
C PHE A 116 -10.90 -23.47 -15.58
N GLU A 117 -11.36 -23.86 -16.78
CA GLU A 117 -11.85 -22.96 -17.82
C GLU A 117 -13.08 -22.17 -17.37
N GLY A 118 -13.13 -20.89 -17.72
CA GLY A 118 -14.18 -19.95 -17.32
C GLY A 118 -14.06 -19.40 -15.90
N LYS A 119 -13.12 -19.91 -15.08
CA LYS A 119 -12.95 -19.45 -13.70
C LYS A 119 -11.96 -18.30 -13.59
N ALA A 120 -12.13 -17.51 -12.54
CA ALA A 120 -11.27 -16.40 -12.22
C ALA A 120 -10.13 -16.83 -11.28
N TYR A 121 -8.90 -16.52 -11.66
CA TYR A 121 -7.72 -16.88 -10.89
C TYR A 121 -6.87 -15.66 -10.53
N GLN A 122 -6.20 -15.79 -9.38
CA GLN A 122 -5.16 -14.91 -8.91
C GLN A 122 -3.82 -15.63 -9.01
N LEU A 123 -2.86 -15.01 -9.70
CA LEU A 123 -1.46 -15.43 -9.71
C LEU A 123 -0.63 -14.46 -8.87
N GLU A 124 -0.15 -14.95 -7.74
CA GLU A 124 0.86 -14.23 -6.95
C GLU A 124 2.23 -14.82 -7.24
N TYR A 125 3.22 -13.94 -7.38
CA TYR A 125 4.60 -14.38 -7.51
C TYR A 125 5.53 -13.56 -6.64
N LEU A 126 6.53 -14.24 -6.08
CA LEU A 126 7.61 -13.68 -5.30
C LEU A 126 8.91 -13.92 -6.05
N ILE A 127 9.62 -12.84 -6.33
CA ILE A 127 10.94 -12.88 -6.93
C ILE A 127 11.94 -12.45 -5.87
N ARG A 128 12.95 -13.30 -5.65
CA ARG A 128 14.05 -13.01 -4.74
C ARG A 128 15.39 -13.06 -5.47
N TRP A 129 16.16 -12.00 -5.26
CA TRP A 129 17.56 -11.88 -5.65
C TRP A 129 18.47 -11.83 -4.42
N ALA A 130 19.76 -11.60 -4.63
CA ALA A 130 20.74 -11.44 -3.56
C ALA A 130 20.36 -10.29 -2.61
N ASN A 131 19.96 -9.14 -3.17
CA ASN A 131 19.83 -7.88 -2.41
C ASN A 131 18.42 -7.29 -2.42
N TYR A 132 17.46 -7.93 -3.10
CA TYR A 132 16.08 -7.46 -3.15
C TYR A 132 15.11 -8.62 -3.26
N GLU A 133 13.91 -8.38 -2.77
CA GLU A 133 12.77 -9.28 -2.87
C GLU A 133 11.54 -8.43 -3.19
N TYR A 134 10.69 -8.89 -4.11
CA TYR A 134 9.42 -8.25 -4.36
C TYR A 134 8.38 -9.27 -4.77
N SER A 135 7.13 -8.95 -4.49
CA SER A 135 6.01 -9.76 -4.95
C SER A 135 4.97 -8.93 -5.68
N ARG A 136 4.29 -9.61 -6.59
CA ARG A 136 3.24 -9.04 -7.42
C ARG A 136 2.05 -10.00 -7.47
N ARG A 137 0.89 -9.44 -7.80
CA ARG A 137 -0.39 -10.12 -7.89
C ARG A 137 -1.05 -9.77 -9.22
N LEU A 138 -1.33 -10.80 -10.01
CA LEU A 138 -2.01 -10.73 -11.29
C LEU A 138 -3.40 -11.35 -11.15
N LEU A 139 -4.41 -10.74 -11.78
CA LEU A 139 -5.78 -11.27 -11.85
C LEU A 139 -6.18 -11.50 -13.31
N PHE A 140 -6.84 -12.62 -13.57
CA PHE A 140 -7.32 -12.97 -14.91
C PHE A 140 -8.45 -13.98 -14.85
N ASN A 141 -9.22 -14.06 -15.93
CA ASN A 141 -10.16 -15.15 -16.17
C ASN A 141 -9.50 -16.17 -17.09
N VAL A 142 -9.68 -17.46 -16.80
CA VAL A 142 -9.23 -18.53 -17.69
C VAL A 142 -10.19 -18.60 -18.87
N PRO A 143 -9.72 -18.35 -20.10
CA PRO A 143 -10.58 -18.50 -21.28
C PRO A 143 -10.88 -19.98 -21.52
N TYR A 144 -11.99 -20.25 -22.20
CA TYR A 144 -12.23 -21.59 -22.74
C TYR A 144 -11.30 -21.85 -23.92
N HIS A 145 -10.90 -23.11 -24.11
CA HIS A 145 -9.97 -23.46 -25.19
C HIS A 145 -10.49 -23.05 -26.58
N TYR A 146 -11.81 -23.18 -26.81
CA TYR A 146 -12.46 -22.82 -28.07
C TYR A 146 -12.47 -21.31 -28.35
N ASP A 147 -12.31 -20.47 -27.31
CA ASP A 147 -12.25 -19.02 -27.43
C ASP A 147 -10.85 -18.52 -27.83
N ILE A 148 -9.83 -19.36 -27.69
CA ILE A 148 -8.42 -19.03 -27.97
C ILE A 148 -7.75 -20.02 -28.94
N ASP A 149 -8.54 -20.87 -29.59
CA ASP A 149 -8.04 -21.86 -30.52
C ASP A 149 -7.55 -21.18 -31.81
N ILE A 150 -6.25 -21.28 -32.07
CA ILE A 150 -5.61 -20.71 -33.26
C ILE A 150 -6.07 -21.45 -34.53
N ASN A 151 -6.50 -22.71 -34.42
CA ASN A 151 -6.98 -23.47 -35.58
C ASN A 151 -8.35 -22.98 -36.05
N ASN A 152 -9.11 -22.30 -35.18
CA ASN A 152 -10.36 -21.67 -35.53
C ASN A 152 -10.10 -20.39 -36.32
N ARG A 153 -10.27 -20.44 -37.65
CA ARG A 153 -10.03 -19.30 -38.55
C ARG A 153 -11.06 -18.17 -38.42
N ASN A 154 -12.08 -18.32 -37.59
CA ASN A 154 -13.09 -17.29 -37.42
C ASN A 154 -12.73 -16.31 -36.29
N VAL A 155 -12.30 -15.10 -36.68
CA VAL A 155 -11.95 -14.00 -35.76
C VAL A 155 -13.11 -13.59 -34.85
N THR A 156 -14.37 -13.77 -35.28
CA THR A 156 -15.54 -13.35 -34.48
C THR A 156 -15.68 -14.13 -33.19
N ASN A 157 -15.18 -15.36 -33.17
CA ASN A 157 -15.28 -16.28 -32.04
C ASN A 157 -14.09 -16.16 -31.08
N PHE A 158 -13.02 -15.48 -31.50
CA PHE A 158 -11.79 -15.36 -30.73
C PHE A 158 -11.94 -14.31 -29.62
N VAL A 159 -11.54 -14.67 -28.40
CA VAL A 159 -11.60 -13.79 -27.23
C VAL A 159 -10.17 -13.39 -26.84
N PRO A 160 -9.84 -12.08 -26.80
CA PRO A 160 -8.53 -11.63 -26.34
C PRO A 160 -8.29 -12.04 -24.88
N PHE A 161 -7.16 -12.71 -24.62
CA PHE A 161 -6.74 -12.99 -23.25
C PHE A 161 -6.16 -11.72 -22.62
N VAL A 162 -6.58 -11.44 -21.39
CA VAL A 162 -6.16 -10.26 -20.63
C VAL A 162 -5.89 -10.64 -19.18
N TYR A 163 -4.90 -10.00 -18.58
CA TYR A 163 -4.67 -10.01 -17.14
C TYR A 163 -4.33 -8.62 -16.61
N ALA A 164 -4.63 -8.39 -15.33
CA ALA A 164 -4.36 -7.13 -14.64
C ALA A 164 -3.32 -7.33 -13.53
N ASP A 165 -2.26 -6.52 -13.50
CA ASP A 165 -1.42 -6.36 -12.31
C ASP A 165 -2.13 -5.44 -11.30
N VAL A 166 -2.51 -6.03 -10.16
CA VAL A 166 -3.23 -5.38 -9.05
C VAL A 166 -2.33 -5.25 -7.81
N SER A 167 -1.02 -5.19 -8.04
CA SER A 167 -0.03 -5.04 -6.95
C SER A 167 -0.01 -3.64 -6.39
N SER A 168 -0.31 -2.61 -7.20
CA SER A 168 -0.41 -1.23 -6.75
C SER A 168 -1.88 -0.90 -6.44
N ALA A 169 -2.11 -0.18 -5.34
CA ALA A 169 -3.46 0.20 -4.91
C ALA A 169 -4.11 1.27 -5.80
N SER A 170 -3.31 2.14 -6.43
CA SER A 170 -3.80 3.31 -7.19
C SER A 170 -3.66 3.16 -8.71
N VAL A 171 -2.86 2.21 -9.18
CA VAL A 171 -2.59 2.01 -10.61
C VAL A 171 -2.72 0.54 -10.95
N LEU A 172 -3.63 0.21 -11.85
CA LEU A 172 -3.79 -1.12 -12.41
C LEU A 172 -3.08 -1.18 -13.76
N SER A 173 -2.17 -2.13 -13.95
CA SER A 173 -1.53 -2.36 -15.24
C SER A 173 -2.21 -3.52 -15.96
N LEU A 174 -3.00 -3.19 -16.98
CA LEU A 174 -3.64 -4.16 -17.86
C LEU A 174 -2.64 -4.63 -18.91
N ASN A 175 -2.60 -5.94 -19.15
CA ASN A 175 -1.79 -6.55 -20.19
C ASN A 175 -2.70 -7.40 -21.07
N ILE A 176 -2.75 -7.08 -22.36
CA ILE A 176 -3.59 -7.74 -23.34
C ILE A 176 -2.70 -8.56 -24.26
N GLN A 177 -3.02 -9.84 -24.41
CA GLN A 177 -2.39 -10.71 -25.38
C GLN A 177 -2.95 -10.38 -26.77
N PRO A 178 -2.10 -10.00 -27.75
CA PRO A 178 -2.56 -9.73 -29.10
C PRO A 178 -3.11 -11.02 -29.75
N LEU A 179 -4.08 -10.83 -30.65
CA LEU A 179 -4.61 -11.92 -31.47
C LEU A 179 -3.51 -12.46 -32.41
N PRO A 180 -3.57 -13.76 -32.77
CA PRO A 180 -2.67 -14.34 -33.75
C PRO A 180 -2.62 -13.54 -35.06
N GLN A 181 -1.42 -13.43 -35.64
CA GLN A 181 -1.14 -12.64 -36.86
C GLN A 181 -2.06 -12.96 -38.04
N GLN A 182 -2.55 -14.21 -38.13
CA GLN A 182 -3.48 -14.65 -39.18
C GLN A 182 -4.79 -13.86 -39.23
N PHE A 183 -5.19 -13.19 -38.15
CA PHE A 183 -6.41 -12.38 -38.09
C PHE A 183 -6.19 -10.91 -38.44
N ASN A 184 -4.94 -10.46 -38.57
CA ASN A 184 -4.59 -9.07 -38.91
C ASN A 184 -5.34 -8.00 -38.08
N VAL A 185 -5.41 -8.19 -36.76
CA VAL A 185 -6.06 -7.27 -35.81
C VAL A 185 -5.01 -6.39 -35.12
N THR A 186 -5.10 -5.08 -35.34
CA THR A 186 -4.22 -4.09 -34.69
C THR A 186 -4.94 -3.25 -33.66
N ASP A 187 -6.24 -3.03 -33.82
CA ASP A 187 -7.03 -2.14 -32.98
C ASP A 187 -7.83 -2.92 -31.94
N TYR A 188 -7.86 -2.39 -30.71
CA TYR A 188 -8.56 -2.97 -29.58
C TYR A 188 -9.37 -1.89 -28.88
N ARG A 189 -10.52 -2.25 -28.33
CA ARG A 189 -11.33 -1.33 -27.52
C ARG A 189 -11.44 -1.85 -26.10
N LEU A 190 -11.07 -1.01 -25.14
CA LEU A 190 -11.15 -1.25 -23.72
C LEU A 190 -12.31 -0.44 -23.14
N TRP A 191 -13.22 -1.12 -22.46
CA TRP A 191 -14.25 -0.51 -21.64
C TRP A 191 -13.90 -0.69 -20.16
N VAL A 192 -13.81 0.42 -19.45
CA VAL A 192 -13.64 0.46 -18.00
C VAL A 192 -14.97 0.85 -17.38
N PHE A 193 -15.57 -0.07 -16.63
CA PHE A 193 -16.81 0.15 -15.90
C PHE A 193 -16.47 0.38 -14.44
N ASN A 194 -16.93 1.50 -13.88
CA ASN A 194 -16.97 1.69 -12.44
C ASN A 194 -18.40 1.37 -11.97
N ASN A 195 -18.55 0.26 -11.24
CA ASN A 195 -19.85 -0.24 -10.81
C ASN A 195 -20.57 0.73 -9.85
N GLU A 196 -19.83 1.61 -9.16
CA GLU A 196 -20.40 2.55 -8.20
C GLU A 196 -20.89 3.85 -8.86
N SER A 197 -20.20 4.33 -9.90
CA SER A 197 -20.53 5.61 -10.54
C SER A 197 -21.31 5.48 -11.84
N THR A 198 -21.57 4.25 -12.33
CA THR A 198 -22.18 3.95 -13.64
C THR A 198 -21.45 4.56 -14.84
N THR A 199 -20.27 5.14 -14.63
CA THR A 199 -19.46 5.74 -15.68
C THR A 199 -18.75 4.64 -16.46
N VAL A 200 -18.77 4.78 -17.79
CA VAL A 200 -18.07 3.89 -18.72
C VAL A 200 -17.03 4.70 -19.45
N GLN A 201 -15.76 4.40 -19.22
CA GLN A 201 -14.66 4.96 -19.98
C GLN A 201 -14.34 4.02 -21.15
N VAL A 202 -14.35 4.57 -22.36
CA VAL A 202 -13.98 3.84 -23.58
C VAL A 202 -12.62 4.32 -24.03
N ILE A 203 -11.70 3.38 -24.26
CA ILE A 203 -10.32 3.65 -24.64
C ILE A 203 -9.99 2.78 -25.84
N ASP A 204 -9.61 3.41 -26.95
CA ASP A 204 -9.11 2.70 -28.12
C ASP A 204 -7.58 2.51 -27.99
N LEU A 205 -7.14 1.27 -28.11
CA LEU A 205 -5.76 0.82 -27.97
C LEU A 205 -5.26 0.29 -29.31
N LYS A 206 -3.97 0.47 -29.58
CA LYS A 206 -3.31 -0.06 -30.78
C LYS A 206 -2.17 -0.99 -30.41
N ALA A 207 -2.13 -2.16 -31.03
CA ALA A 207 -0.98 -3.02 -31.00
C ALA A 207 0.13 -2.40 -31.86
N GLN A 208 1.28 -2.09 -31.26
CA GLN A 208 2.46 -1.62 -32.01
C GLN A 208 3.11 -2.78 -32.78
N ASN A 209 3.17 -3.95 -32.16
CA ASN A 209 3.68 -5.19 -32.73
C ASN A 209 2.70 -6.32 -32.42
N SER A 210 2.48 -7.24 -33.38
CA SER A 210 1.53 -8.36 -33.24
C SER A 210 1.97 -9.43 -32.24
N GLU A 211 3.23 -9.41 -31.78
CA GLU A 211 3.77 -10.39 -30.84
C GLU A 211 3.99 -9.83 -29.42
N GLU A 212 4.00 -8.51 -29.26
CA GLU A 212 4.20 -7.89 -27.96
C GLU A 212 2.86 -7.64 -27.26
N GLN A 213 2.83 -7.93 -25.96
CA GLN A 213 1.64 -7.66 -25.15
C GLN A 213 1.37 -6.17 -25.06
N ILE A 214 0.10 -5.78 -25.19
CA ILE A 214 -0.32 -4.39 -25.09
C ILE A 214 -0.50 -4.07 -23.60
N ALA A 215 0.36 -3.19 -23.09
CA ALA A 215 0.30 -2.73 -21.71
C ALA A 215 -0.42 -1.37 -21.61
N TYR A 216 -1.40 -1.28 -20.73
CA TYR A 216 -2.13 -0.03 -20.47
C TYR A 216 -2.31 0.19 -18.97
N ASN A 217 -1.97 1.39 -18.50
CA ASN A 217 -2.09 1.75 -17.09
C ASN A 217 -3.38 2.53 -16.84
N VAL A 218 -4.19 2.03 -15.92
CA VAL A 218 -5.43 2.68 -15.47
C VAL A 218 -5.21 3.20 -14.07
N THR A 219 -5.35 4.50 -13.87
CA THR A 219 -5.42 5.09 -12.53
C THR A 219 -6.81 4.85 -11.97
N VAL A 220 -6.90 4.16 -10.83
CA VAL A 220 -8.16 3.85 -10.18
C VAL A 220 -8.28 4.57 -8.84
N VAL A 221 -9.46 5.12 -8.58
CA VAL A 221 -9.87 5.64 -7.27
C VAL A 221 -10.58 4.51 -6.53
N SER A 222 -10.90 4.68 -5.24
CA SER A 222 -11.73 3.73 -4.49
C SER A 222 -12.99 3.34 -5.27
N GLY A 223 -13.26 2.04 -5.38
CA GLY A 223 -14.47 1.49 -6.01
C GLY A 223 -14.26 0.11 -6.61
N GLN A 224 -15.32 -0.44 -7.20
CA GLN A 224 -15.29 -1.73 -7.91
C GLN A 224 -15.24 -1.51 -9.42
N TYR A 225 -14.19 -2.02 -10.07
CA TYR A 225 -13.95 -1.86 -11.49
C TYR A 225 -14.11 -3.18 -12.24
N THR A 226 -14.77 -3.12 -13.39
CA THR A 226 -14.87 -4.24 -14.34
C THR A 226 -14.28 -3.79 -15.67
N PHE A 227 -13.45 -4.65 -16.28
CA PHE A 227 -12.81 -4.36 -17.56
C PHE A 227 -13.33 -5.31 -18.62
N ARG A 228 -13.68 -4.75 -19.78
CA ARG A 228 -14.01 -5.54 -20.98
C ARG A 228 -13.12 -5.10 -22.13
N ILE A 229 -12.64 -6.04 -22.92
CA ILE A 229 -11.77 -5.77 -24.07
C ILE A 229 -12.31 -6.54 -25.27
N ALA A 230 -12.36 -5.88 -26.43
CA ALA A 230 -12.67 -6.52 -27.70
C ALA A 230 -11.61 -6.19 -28.74
N ALA A 231 -11.34 -7.16 -29.60
CA ALA A 231 -10.62 -6.97 -30.85
C ALA A 231 -11.51 -6.21 -31.85
N MET A 232 -10.97 -5.19 -32.50
CA MET A 232 -11.67 -4.44 -33.54
C MET A 232 -11.25 -4.99 -34.90
N HIS A 233 -12.19 -5.61 -35.62
CA HIS A 233 -11.96 -6.20 -36.93
C HIS A 233 -13.15 -5.89 -37.85
N PRO A 234 -12.96 -5.67 -39.17
CA PRO A 234 -14.06 -5.34 -40.09
C PRO A 234 -15.15 -6.41 -40.19
N ALA A 235 -14.80 -7.68 -39.97
CA ALA A 235 -15.77 -8.78 -39.90
C ALA A 235 -16.63 -8.77 -38.63
N CYS A 236 -16.27 -7.95 -37.65
CA CYS A 236 -17.00 -7.76 -36.40
C CYS A 236 -17.79 -6.45 -36.46
N GLY A 237 -18.88 -6.35 -35.71
CA GLY A 237 -19.72 -5.15 -35.70
C GLY A 237 -19.02 -3.92 -35.09
N ALA A 238 -19.76 -2.80 -34.96
CA ALA A 238 -19.24 -1.55 -34.41
C ALA A 238 -18.67 -1.64 -32.98
N TYR A 239 -19.02 -2.70 -32.24
CA TYR A 239 -18.58 -2.98 -30.88
C TYR A 239 -17.42 -3.99 -30.81
N GLY A 240 -16.81 -4.36 -31.94
CA GLY A 240 -15.74 -5.35 -31.99
C GLY A 240 -16.24 -6.79 -31.92
N CYS A 241 -15.30 -7.72 -31.88
CA CYS A 241 -15.56 -9.16 -31.77
C CYS A 241 -15.95 -9.53 -30.33
N ARG A 242 -16.10 -10.84 -30.05
CA ARG A 242 -16.41 -11.32 -28.70
C ARG A 242 -15.41 -10.78 -27.68
N ASN A 243 -15.93 -10.33 -26.54
CA ASN A 243 -15.13 -9.59 -25.55
C ASN A 243 -14.53 -10.50 -24.48
N GLY A 244 -13.29 -10.20 -24.10
CA GLY A 244 -12.66 -10.72 -22.90
C GLY A 244 -13.06 -9.87 -21.70
N THR A 245 -13.36 -10.51 -20.58
CA THR A 245 -13.72 -9.84 -19.33
C THR A 245 -12.72 -10.18 -18.24
N LEU A 246 -12.37 -9.21 -17.42
CA LEU A 246 -11.61 -9.44 -16.20
C LEU A 246 -12.55 -9.63 -15.00
N PRO A 247 -12.10 -10.36 -13.96
CA PRO A 247 -12.84 -10.40 -12.69
C PRO A 247 -12.94 -9.00 -12.10
N ALA A 248 -13.98 -8.76 -11.30
CA ALA A 248 -14.18 -7.46 -10.65
C ALA A 248 -13.01 -7.14 -9.72
N ILE A 249 -12.41 -5.96 -9.90
CA ILE A 249 -11.27 -5.50 -9.12
C ILE A 249 -11.78 -4.46 -8.13
N ASN A 250 -11.69 -4.79 -6.85
CA ASN A 250 -11.97 -3.84 -5.78
C ASN A 250 -10.70 -3.03 -5.51
N ALA A 251 -10.68 -1.79 -5.98
CA ALA A 251 -9.66 -0.83 -5.60
C ALA A 251 -10.10 -0.18 -4.28
N SER A 252 -9.36 -0.41 -3.20
CA SER A 252 -9.54 0.32 -1.95
C SER A 252 -8.40 1.30 -1.78
N GLU A 253 -8.71 2.58 -1.58
CA GLU A 253 -7.72 3.50 -1.02
C GLU A 253 -7.32 3.00 0.38
N PRO A 254 -6.05 3.17 0.81
CA PRO A 254 -5.71 2.98 2.21
C PRO A 254 -6.66 3.84 3.04
N PRO A 255 -7.31 3.27 4.07
CA PRO A 255 -8.42 3.93 4.71
C PRO A 255 -7.93 5.27 5.26
N ARG A 256 -8.53 6.38 4.81
CA ARG A 256 -8.24 7.74 5.33
C ARG A 256 -8.28 7.79 6.86
N ARG A 257 -9.05 6.88 7.48
CA ARG A 257 -9.08 6.64 8.93
C ARG A 257 -7.71 6.31 9.53
N LEU A 258 -6.86 5.51 8.88
CA LEU A 258 -5.50 5.24 9.36
C LEU A 258 -4.62 6.48 9.29
N LEU A 259 -4.70 7.26 8.21
CA LEU A 259 -4.00 8.53 8.08
C LEU A 259 -4.45 9.54 9.16
N ILE A 260 -5.75 9.67 9.37
CA ILE A 260 -6.32 10.53 10.43
C ILE A 260 -5.88 10.03 11.81
N MET A 261 -5.84 8.70 12.04
CA MET A 261 -5.39 8.12 13.29
C MET A 261 -3.90 8.40 13.54
N ILE A 262 -3.04 8.28 12.52
CA ILE A 262 -1.61 8.60 12.61
C ILE A 262 -1.41 10.10 12.88
N ILE A 263 -2.06 10.97 12.12
CA ILE A 263 -1.97 12.43 12.30
C ILE A 263 -2.48 12.83 13.70
N SER A 264 -3.60 12.25 14.14
CA SER A 264 -4.16 12.45 15.48
C SER A 264 -3.16 12.04 16.57
N PHE A 265 -2.55 10.86 16.47
CA PHE A 265 -1.61 10.36 17.48
C PHE A 265 -0.30 11.15 17.51
N VAL A 266 0.13 11.74 16.38
CA VAL A 266 1.36 12.53 16.30
C VAL A 266 1.14 13.97 16.79
N TRP A 267 -0.01 14.58 16.48
CA TRP A 267 -0.24 16.01 16.72
C TRP A 267 -1.02 16.31 18.01
N ILE A 268 -1.95 15.44 18.43
CA ILE A 268 -2.75 15.69 19.63
C ILE A 268 -1.88 15.68 20.91
N PRO A 269 -0.97 14.71 21.15
CA PRO A 269 -0.19 14.70 22.38
C PRO A 269 0.72 15.94 22.57
N PRO A 270 1.48 16.42 21.57
CA PRO A 270 2.27 17.65 21.70
C PRO A 270 1.41 18.89 22.00
N VAL A 271 0.27 19.03 21.33
CA VAL A 271 -0.64 20.17 21.54
C VAL A 271 -1.25 20.12 22.93
N LEU A 272 -1.64 18.95 23.40
CA LEU A 272 -2.22 18.76 24.73
C LEU A 272 -1.17 19.05 25.83
N LEU A 273 0.06 18.56 25.65
CA LEU A 273 1.18 18.87 26.54
C LEU A 273 1.51 20.36 26.57
N PHE A 274 1.49 21.02 25.42
CA PHE A 274 1.72 22.47 25.32
C PHE A 274 0.61 23.27 26.02
N ALA A 275 -0.65 22.85 25.87
CA ALA A 275 -1.79 23.47 26.55
C ALA A 275 -1.69 23.30 28.07
N ILE A 276 -1.34 22.09 28.55
CA ILE A 276 -1.13 21.81 29.98
C ILE A 276 0.03 22.66 30.52
N TYR A 277 1.16 22.69 29.82
CA TYR A 277 2.33 23.49 30.21
C TYR A 277 1.98 24.99 30.32
N SER A 278 1.32 25.53 29.30
CA SER A 278 0.91 26.93 29.26
C SER A 278 -0.09 27.26 30.36
N GLY A 279 -1.06 26.37 30.61
CA GLY A 279 -2.04 26.50 31.70
C GLY A 279 -1.37 26.49 33.08
N LEU A 280 -0.43 25.58 33.32
CA LEU A 280 0.36 25.54 34.56
C LEU A 280 1.20 26.80 34.75
N ASN A 281 1.80 27.31 33.67
CA ASN A 281 2.61 28.52 33.73
C ASN A 281 1.74 29.76 34.03
N TRP A 282 0.55 29.84 33.43
CA TRP A 282 -0.44 30.88 33.73
C TRP A 282 -0.94 30.82 35.18
N TYR A 283 -1.22 29.61 35.67
CA TYR A 283 -1.62 29.39 37.07
C TYR A 283 -0.52 29.83 38.05
N ARG A 284 0.74 29.46 37.79
CA ARG A 284 1.89 29.90 38.58
C ARG A 284 2.00 31.43 38.60
N ARG A 285 1.88 32.10 37.45
CA ARG A 285 1.89 33.57 37.37
C ARG A 285 0.77 34.21 38.20
N ARG A 286 -0.43 33.62 38.20
CA ARG A 286 -1.54 34.10 39.06
C ARG A 286 -1.26 33.93 40.55
N ILE A 287 -0.64 32.82 40.98
CA ILE A 287 -0.25 32.62 42.38
C ILE A 287 0.81 33.63 42.79
N VAL A 288 1.86 33.81 41.97
CA VAL A 288 2.93 34.78 42.27
C VAL A 288 2.38 36.21 42.36
N HIS A 289 1.48 36.61 41.47
CA HIS A 289 0.82 37.92 41.59
C HIS A 289 -0.07 38.05 42.83
N LYS A 290 -0.65 36.96 43.35
CA LYS A 290 -1.39 36.98 44.61
C LYS A 290 -0.46 37.11 45.82
N THR A 291 0.73 36.52 45.80
CA THR A 291 1.71 36.64 46.91
C THR A 291 2.42 37.99 46.92
N VAL A 292 2.74 38.58 45.76
CA VAL A 292 3.37 39.90 45.67
C VAL A 292 2.44 41.04 46.13
N LYS A 293 1.12 40.84 46.14
CA LYS A 293 0.15 41.82 46.67
C LYS A 293 0.07 41.90 48.19
N ARG A 294 0.79 41.04 48.95
CA ARG A 294 0.85 41.18 50.41
C ARG A 294 1.91 42.23 50.76
N ARG A 295 1.49 43.34 51.36
CA ARG A 295 2.40 44.36 51.92
C ARG A 295 3.34 43.67 52.92
N PRO A 296 4.66 43.91 52.87
CA PRO A 296 5.57 43.40 53.88
C PRO A 296 5.16 43.95 55.25
N LYS A 297 5.11 43.08 56.25
CA LYS A 297 4.75 43.45 57.63
C LYS A 297 5.99 43.80 58.41
N CYS A 298 5.97 44.93 59.12
CA CYS A 298 7.07 45.40 59.95
C CYS A 298 6.53 45.78 61.34
N LEU A 299 7.16 45.26 62.40
CA LEU A 299 6.85 45.65 63.78
C LEU A 299 7.92 46.64 64.24
N LEU A 300 7.49 47.87 64.55
CA LEU A 300 8.33 48.89 65.17
C LEU A 300 8.31 48.69 66.69
N VAL A 301 9.44 48.20 67.21
CA VAL A 301 9.70 48.09 68.64
C VAL A 301 10.55 49.28 69.07
N TYR A 302 10.10 50.00 70.10
CA TYR A 302 10.78 51.20 70.59
C TYR A 302 10.60 51.34 72.10
N GLU A 303 11.52 52.04 72.76
CA GLU A 303 11.42 52.33 74.18
C GLU A 303 10.82 53.73 74.41
N PRO A 304 9.72 53.86 75.18
CA PRO A 304 9.03 55.13 75.38
C PRO A 304 9.73 55.99 76.45
N TYR A 305 10.79 56.71 76.09
CA TYR A 305 11.51 57.60 77.01
C TYR A 305 10.87 58.99 77.18
N TYR A 306 10.30 59.55 76.10
CA TYR A 306 9.72 60.90 76.08
C TYR A 306 8.54 60.99 75.10
N ASP A 307 7.56 61.87 75.38
CA ASP A 307 6.40 62.09 74.50
C ASP A 307 6.77 62.51 73.07
N SER A 308 7.87 63.26 72.92
CA SER A 308 8.40 63.64 71.62
C SER A 308 8.91 62.43 70.82
N HIS A 309 9.52 61.45 71.48
CA HIS A 309 10.00 60.21 70.87
C HIS A 309 8.82 59.35 70.37
N ILE A 310 7.75 59.24 71.19
CA ILE A 310 6.53 58.51 70.81
C ILE A 310 5.91 59.12 69.54
N ARG A 311 5.81 60.45 69.46
CA ARG A 311 5.28 61.14 68.27
C ARG A 311 6.12 60.89 67.01
N VAL A 312 7.44 60.87 67.13
CA VAL A 312 8.33 60.57 65.99
C VAL A 312 8.14 59.15 65.50
N VAL A 313 8.00 58.17 66.40
CA VAL A 313 7.74 56.77 66.04
C VAL A 313 6.37 56.62 65.37
N GLN A 314 5.35 57.36 65.84
CA GLN A 314 4.04 57.42 65.19
C GLN A 314 4.13 57.95 63.75
N TYR A 315 4.80 59.08 63.53
CA TYR A 315 4.99 59.62 62.18
C TYR A 315 5.80 58.69 61.27
N LEU A 316 6.80 58.00 61.81
CA LEU A 316 7.55 56.99 61.06
C LEU A 316 6.64 55.83 60.63
N SER A 317 5.75 55.35 61.50
CA SER A 317 4.79 54.30 61.15
C SER A 317 3.81 54.74 60.06
N GLU A 318 3.33 55.98 60.09
CA GLU A 318 2.44 56.54 59.07
C GLU A 318 3.15 56.68 57.73
N TYR A 319 4.42 57.11 57.76
CA TYR A 319 5.27 57.19 56.58
C TYR A 319 5.50 55.81 55.96
N LEU A 320 5.83 54.80 56.77
CA LEU A 320 6.04 53.43 56.31
C LEU A 320 4.75 52.80 55.74
N ASN A 321 3.61 53.05 56.38
CA ASN A 321 2.29 52.64 55.87
C ASN A 321 1.94 53.30 54.53
N SER A 322 2.36 54.55 54.32
CA SER A 322 2.24 55.25 53.04
C SER A 322 3.18 54.69 51.96
N CYS A 323 4.32 54.10 52.37
CA CYS A 323 5.29 53.43 51.50
C CYS A 323 4.94 51.97 51.19
N PHE A 324 3.68 51.56 51.35
CA PHE A 324 3.19 50.18 51.13
C PHE A 324 3.81 49.11 52.03
N ILE A 325 4.33 49.48 53.20
CA ILE A 325 4.79 48.55 54.25
C ILE A 325 3.75 48.57 55.37
N ASP A 326 3.15 47.43 55.70
CA ASP A 326 2.16 47.32 56.78
C ASP A 326 2.90 47.37 58.13
N CYS A 327 2.97 48.57 58.70
CA CYS A 327 3.80 48.86 59.87
C CYS A 327 2.93 48.93 61.13
N MET A 328 3.24 48.06 62.10
CA MET A 328 2.59 47.95 63.40
C MET A 328 3.52 48.54 64.46
N ILE A 329 2.98 49.34 65.37
CA ILE A 329 3.74 49.86 66.52
C ILE A 329 3.48 48.92 67.70
N ASP A 330 4.54 48.53 68.40
CA ASP A 330 4.42 47.83 69.68
C ASP A 330 3.96 48.83 70.77
N THR A 331 2.65 48.93 70.98
CA THR A 331 2.08 49.72 72.07
C THR A 331 2.13 48.88 73.34
N LEU A 332 3.23 48.94 74.07
CA LEU A 332 3.23 48.58 75.50
C LEU A 332 2.15 49.45 76.17
N ASP A 333 1.16 48.85 76.82
CA ASP A 333 0.01 49.51 77.47
C ASP A 333 0.44 50.75 78.28
N ILE A 334 0.35 51.94 77.67
CA ILE A 334 0.44 53.21 78.37
C ILE A 334 -0.99 53.49 78.85
N PRO A 335 -1.31 53.40 80.15
CA PRO A 335 -2.65 53.69 80.63
C PRO A 335 -3.00 55.14 80.27
N MET A 336 -4.13 55.32 79.56
CA MET A 336 -4.66 56.65 79.26
C MET A 336 -4.78 57.43 80.58
N THR A 337 -3.95 58.45 80.73
CA THR A 337 -4.03 59.38 81.85
C THR A 337 -5.33 60.16 81.68
N GLN A 338 -6.31 59.89 82.55
CA GLN A 338 -7.46 60.77 82.74
C GLN A 338 -6.94 62.14 83.20
N SER A 339 -7.08 63.16 82.36
CA SER A 339 -6.83 64.54 82.76
C SER A 339 -8.15 65.22 83.14
N LYS A 340 -8.24 65.51 84.45
CA LYS A 340 -9.07 66.50 85.18
C LYS A 340 -10.56 66.63 84.86
#